data_AF-A0A0W0RW02-F1
#
_entry.id   AF-A0A0W0RW02-F1
#
_cell.length_a   1.000
_cell.length_b   1.000
_cell.length_c   1.000
_cell.angle_alpha   90.00
_cell.angle_beta   90.00
_cell.angle_gamma   90.00
#
_symmetry.space_group_name_H-M   'P 1'
#
loop_
_entity.id
_entity.type
_entity.pdbx_description
1 polymer ?
#
loop_
_entity_poly.entity_id
_entity_poly.type
_entity_poly.pdbx_seq_one_letter_code
_entity_poly.pdbx_strand_id
1 'polypeptide(L)'
;MQANSEECADKFIQVMGRMKWRVFVRTDNNESVYQSHYERYNASPASHMNLIVSDPPKNAFINSGYLSTFEFNGNTGLKATNSYLNFSKVHFIFIPEVLCDEIHLTGGTFGFEKIDEIAYPRQVIGTSWDIPMRHQYIPQTFNTEGMSIALKPGDARDNCEVLLGGNWQDYAVCVTLSKQQALVLAKSNHTDERALFADLKKYNPYFVVSQTLQQYEAKIRLGIIAKQLQEWWKEPDVERQLLCFLYAATRDKPYVEPTPEIDVGMLALLLDIAIKIEVLRERTPSLLDYLSVVQNLFIYTETQLISYSPGFYNTVLNFLKSQLKQLVFLHNLEEIDSLEIEKKIPRLKLLNEILIAEKNFWQCISDCDRFNFNPSELITIKGELLTLIKSSYADNSFLSEEKLDVKLGKISEASKQIKARLAEFLDRDYILNSGLQLLAHTKFSQAKGQSFIYCMGEWFNVWARRISGISFSPQVLHQQAKCCEQIKNNLILLQEFYDTYKNGQFVNKNFLNEFDKQVIDTINEVKSVLEPPSLDIGRYLSERTTQLVALMGTQITQRGGTFYIAPITRHLDCLNSIRKPESAVSVYRVK
;
A
#
# COMPACT_ATOMS: atom_id res chain seq x y z
N MET A 1 3.20 -56.14 -2.12
CA MET A 1 3.07 -54.83 -1.45
C MET A 1 2.38 -54.95 -0.07
N GLN A 2 2.75 -55.92 0.78
CA GLN A 2 2.16 -56.09 2.13
C GLN A 2 3.13 -55.75 3.27
N ALA A 3 4.42 -55.57 3.00
CA ALA A 3 5.43 -55.27 4.03
C ALA A 3 5.50 -53.79 4.47
N ASN A 4 4.80 -52.87 3.79
CA ASN A 4 4.81 -51.43 4.13
C ASN A 4 3.64 -50.98 5.03
N SER A 5 2.64 -51.84 5.30
CA SER A 5 1.44 -51.43 6.05
C SER A 5 1.60 -51.51 7.58
N GLU A 6 2.32 -52.51 8.09
CA GLU A 6 2.56 -52.66 9.54
C GLU A 6 3.50 -51.56 10.06
N GLU A 7 4.57 -51.25 9.33
CA GLU A 7 5.50 -50.18 9.70
C GLU A 7 4.83 -48.79 9.70
N CYS A 8 3.81 -48.58 8.86
CA CYS A 8 3.04 -47.33 8.83
C CYS A 8 2.05 -47.23 10.00
N ALA A 9 1.39 -48.34 10.37
CA ALA A 9 0.48 -48.40 11.51
C ALA A 9 1.20 -48.13 12.84
N ASP A 10 2.39 -48.71 13.04
CA ASP A 10 3.20 -48.50 14.24
C ASP A 10 3.72 -47.06 14.36
N LYS A 11 4.18 -46.47 13.24
CA LYS A 11 4.57 -45.05 13.17
C LYS A 11 3.39 -44.13 13.52
N PHE A 12 2.17 -44.47 13.08
CA PHE A 12 1.00 -43.67 13.36
C PHE A 12 0.53 -43.77 14.82
N ILE A 13 0.62 -44.95 15.44
CA ILE A 13 0.33 -45.11 16.88
C ILE A 13 1.27 -44.23 17.73
N GLN A 14 2.55 -44.16 17.38
CA GLN A 14 3.52 -43.29 18.06
C GLN A 14 3.16 -41.81 17.93
N VAL A 15 2.66 -41.38 16.78
CA VAL A 15 2.26 -40.00 16.50
C VAL A 15 0.94 -39.64 17.20
N MET A 16 -0.06 -40.51 17.12
CA MET A 16 -1.38 -40.31 17.71
C MET A 16 -1.34 -40.16 19.23
N GLY A 17 -0.39 -40.82 19.91
CA GLY A 17 -0.23 -40.74 21.37
C GLY A 17 0.38 -39.43 21.89
N ARG A 18 1.01 -38.61 21.02
CA ARG A 18 1.81 -37.44 21.45
C ARG A 18 1.04 -36.13 21.56
N MET A 19 -0.13 -36.03 20.93
CA MET A 19 -0.91 -34.78 20.88
C MET A 19 -2.40 -35.04 20.72
N LYS A 20 -3.20 -33.98 20.80
CA LYS A 20 -4.63 -34.03 20.48
C LYS A 20 -4.85 -33.85 18.98
N TRP A 21 -5.94 -34.44 18.49
CA TRP A 21 -6.28 -34.51 17.08
C TRP A 21 -7.70 -34.04 16.88
N ARG A 22 -7.91 -33.25 15.83
CA ARG A 22 -9.24 -33.04 15.26
C ARG A 22 -9.44 -34.07 14.16
N VAL A 23 -10.63 -34.66 14.12
CA VAL A 23 -10.98 -35.68 13.13
C VAL A 23 -12.10 -35.15 12.26
N PHE A 24 -11.83 -35.09 10.97
CA PHE A 24 -12.79 -34.68 9.97
C PHE A 24 -13.21 -35.89 9.13
N VAL A 25 -14.51 -36.04 8.92
CA VAL A 25 -15.12 -37.15 8.20
C VAL A 25 -15.64 -36.62 6.87
N ARG A 26 -15.37 -37.33 5.79
CA ARG A 26 -15.96 -37.03 4.48
C ARG A 26 -16.25 -38.30 3.70
N THR A 27 -17.14 -38.19 2.73
CA THR A 27 -17.40 -39.23 1.74
C THR A 27 -16.86 -38.88 0.38
N ASP A 28 -16.49 -39.92 -0.36
CA ASP A 28 -16.09 -39.85 -1.76
C ASP A 28 -16.32 -41.24 -2.40
N ASN A 29 -16.05 -41.34 -3.70
CA ASN A 29 -15.95 -42.60 -4.42
C ASN A 29 -14.51 -43.12 -4.56
N ASN A 30 -13.53 -42.31 -4.16
CA ASN A 30 -12.11 -42.60 -4.27
C ASN A 30 -11.59 -43.45 -3.09
N GLU A 31 -10.64 -44.36 -3.35
CA GLU A 31 -9.99 -45.19 -2.33
C GLU A 31 -9.08 -44.39 -1.38
N SER A 32 -8.65 -43.21 -1.80
CA SER A 32 -7.78 -42.34 -1.02
C SER A 32 -8.11 -40.87 -1.23
N VAL A 33 -7.79 -40.06 -0.22
CA VAL A 33 -7.80 -38.60 -0.35
C VAL A 33 -6.50 -38.19 -1.03
N TYR A 34 -6.62 -37.57 -2.22
CA TYR A 34 -5.45 -37.14 -2.99
C TYR A 34 -5.00 -35.74 -2.61
N GLN A 35 -3.68 -35.52 -2.71
CA GLN A 35 -3.09 -34.20 -2.59
C GLN A 35 -3.56 -33.32 -3.75
N SER A 36 -3.82 -32.05 -3.48
CA SER A 36 -4.20 -31.07 -4.49
C SER A 36 -3.52 -29.75 -4.14
N HIS A 37 -2.63 -29.30 -5.02
CA HIS A 37 -1.86 -28.09 -4.78
C HIS A 37 -2.68 -26.89 -5.23
N TYR A 38 -3.00 -26.02 -4.28
CA TYR A 38 -3.65 -24.74 -4.54
C TYR A 38 -2.75 -23.64 -4.01
N GLU A 39 -2.39 -22.68 -4.86
CA GLU A 39 -1.68 -21.47 -4.44
C GLU A 39 -2.61 -20.51 -3.70
N ARG A 40 -3.91 -20.52 -4.05
CA ARG A 40 -4.98 -19.67 -3.48
C ARG A 40 -6.33 -20.38 -3.56
N TYR A 41 -7.32 -19.89 -2.82
CA TYR A 41 -8.71 -20.32 -3.02
C TYR A 41 -9.29 -19.68 -4.30
N ASN A 42 -10.21 -20.38 -4.95
CA ASN A 42 -10.84 -19.95 -6.20
C ASN A 42 -12.22 -19.32 -5.99
N ALA A 43 -12.79 -19.47 -4.80
CA ALA A 43 -14.10 -18.92 -4.42
C ALA A 43 -14.10 -18.59 -2.93
N SER A 44 -15.06 -17.80 -2.48
CA SER A 44 -15.29 -17.55 -1.05
C SER A 44 -15.94 -18.76 -0.37
N PRO A 45 -15.85 -18.90 0.96
CA PRO A 45 -16.54 -19.95 1.68
C PRO A 45 -18.06 -19.95 1.42
N ALA A 46 -18.70 -18.76 1.43
CA ALA A 46 -20.13 -18.65 1.16
C ALA A 46 -20.48 -19.16 -0.25
N SER A 47 -19.69 -18.83 -1.28
CA SER A 47 -19.91 -19.32 -2.64
C SER A 47 -19.68 -20.82 -2.77
N HIS A 48 -18.70 -21.38 -2.05
CA HIS A 48 -18.47 -22.83 -2.03
C HIS A 48 -19.65 -23.61 -1.43
N MET A 49 -20.28 -23.05 -0.39
CA MET A 49 -21.39 -23.69 0.32
C MET A 49 -22.72 -23.67 -0.44
N ASN A 50 -22.88 -22.81 -1.45
CA ASN A 50 -24.15 -22.66 -2.16
C ASN A 50 -24.31 -23.65 -3.31
N LEU A 51 -25.52 -24.16 -3.49
CA LEU A 51 -25.87 -24.87 -4.71
C LEU A 51 -26.11 -23.85 -5.84
N ILE A 52 -25.40 -23.96 -6.96
CA ILE A 52 -25.65 -23.11 -8.14
C ILE A 52 -26.99 -23.52 -8.80
N VAL A 53 -27.84 -22.55 -9.13
CA VAL A 53 -29.23 -22.78 -9.62
C VAL A 53 -29.41 -22.54 -11.12
N SER A 54 -28.38 -22.08 -11.86
CA SER A 54 -28.42 -22.00 -13.33
C SER A 54 -27.56 -23.12 -13.95
N ASP A 55 -28.08 -23.78 -14.99
CA ASP A 55 -27.49 -24.95 -15.69
C ASP A 55 -25.95 -24.92 -15.68
N PRO A 56 -25.30 -25.57 -14.70
CA PRO A 56 -23.88 -25.84 -14.83
C PRO A 56 -23.80 -26.89 -15.95
N PRO A 57 -22.79 -26.84 -16.84
CA PRO A 57 -22.50 -28.01 -17.65
C PRO A 57 -22.43 -29.20 -16.71
N LYS A 58 -23.28 -30.21 -16.95
CA LYS A 58 -23.44 -31.41 -16.11
C LYS A 58 -22.09 -31.79 -15.49
N ASN A 59 -21.98 -31.72 -14.16
CA ASN A 59 -20.82 -32.07 -13.31
C ASN A 59 -19.78 -30.97 -12.96
N ALA A 60 -20.10 -29.68 -12.95
CA ALA A 60 -19.15 -28.68 -12.46
C ALA A 60 -19.06 -28.67 -10.91
N PHE A 61 -18.33 -29.62 -10.31
CA PHE A 61 -17.72 -29.38 -9.00
C PHE A 61 -16.84 -28.14 -9.12
N ILE A 62 -17.13 -27.09 -8.34
CA ILE A 62 -16.22 -25.94 -8.26
C ILE A 62 -15.01 -26.42 -7.47
N ASN A 63 -13.87 -26.52 -8.14
CA ASN A 63 -12.62 -26.72 -7.46
C ASN A 63 -12.24 -25.43 -6.71
N SER A 64 -12.79 -25.24 -5.51
CA SER A 64 -12.68 -24.01 -4.71
C SER A 64 -11.35 -23.89 -3.97
N GLY A 65 -10.61 -24.99 -3.83
CA GLY A 65 -9.46 -25.10 -2.93
C GLY A 65 -9.80 -25.44 -1.48
N TYR A 66 -11.09 -25.52 -1.15
CA TYR A 66 -11.59 -26.06 0.12
C TYR A 66 -11.93 -27.55 -0.01
N LEU A 67 -11.82 -28.26 1.10
CA LEU A 67 -12.35 -29.61 1.23
C LEU A 67 -13.52 -29.63 2.21
N SER A 68 -14.73 -29.92 1.72
CA SER A 68 -15.91 -30.09 2.58
C SER A 68 -15.82 -31.39 3.39
N THR A 69 -16.04 -31.27 4.69
CA THR A 69 -15.95 -32.33 5.68
C THR A 69 -16.95 -32.12 6.81
N PHE A 70 -17.09 -33.08 7.71
CA PHE A 70 -17.84 -32.97 8.97
C PHE A 70 -16.93 -33.30 10.14
N GLU A 71 -16.93 -32.50 11.20
CA GLU A 71 -16.13 -32.81 12.38
C GLU A 71 -16.71 -34.02 13.15
N PHE A 72 -15.84 -34.93 13.56
CA PHE A 72 -16.18 -36.07 14.40
C PHE A 72 -16.36 -35.60 15.86
N ASN A 73 -17.45 -34.91 16.15
CA ASN A 73 -17.81 -34.54 17.52
C ASN A 73 -18.79 -35.59 18.08
N GLY A 74 -18.32 -36.55 18.88
CA GLY A 74 -19.18 -37.59 19.48
C GLY A 74 -19.99 -38.38 18.44
N ASN A 75 -19.36 -38.76 17.32
CA ASN A 75 -19.95 -39.50 16.20
C ASN A 75 -20.98 -38.73 15.33
N THR A 76 -21.20 -37.43 15.58
CA THR A 76 -22.13 -36.60 14.78
C THR A 76 -21.69 -36.48 13.32
N GLY A 77 -20.41 -36.16 13.06
CA GLY A 77 -19.89 -36.05 11.70
C GLY A 77 -19.96 -37.34 10.87
N LEU A 78 -19.76 -38.51 11.49
CA LEU A 78 -19.93 -39.78 10.81
C LEU A 78 -21.41 -40.07 10.48
N LYS A 79 -22.33 -39.73 11.40
CA LYS A 79 -23.77 -39.84 11.14
C LYS A 79 -24.19 -38.91 9.99
N ALA A 80 -23.72 -37.67 10.01
CA ALA A 80 -23.93 -36.68 8.94
C ALA A 80 -23.44 -37.22 7.59
N THR A 81 -22.22 -37.75 7.56
CA THR A 81 -21.63 -38.25 6.33
C THR A 81 -22.37 -39.49 5.79
N ASN A 82 -22.86 -40.37 6.67
CA ASN A 82 -23.59 -41.58 6.28
C ASN A 82 -25.00 -41.31 5.74
N SER A 83 -25.60 -40.14 5.99
CA SER A 83 -26.94 -39.81 5.45
C SER A 83 -26.91 -39.48 3.95
N TYR A 84 -25.74 -39.22 3.37
CA TYR A 84 -25.59 -38.99 1.94
C TYR A 84 -25.83 -40.27 1.13
N LEU A 85 -26.73 -40.20 0.14
CA LEU A 85 -27.24 -41.41 -0.54
C LEU A 85 -26.19 -42.09 -1.45
N ASN A 86 -25.28 -41.33 -2.06
CA ASN A 86 -24.35 -41.81 -3.09
C ASN A 86 -22.87 -41.64 -2.72
N PHE A 87 -22.25 -42.69 -2.16
CA PHE A 87 -20.81 -42.79 -1.93
C PHE A 87 -20.35 -44.25 -1.79
N SER A 88 -19.08 -44.53 -2.06
CA SER A 88 -18.48 -45.86 -1.85
C SER A 88 -17.50 -45.91 -0.67
N LYS A 89 -16.92 -44.75 -0.29
CA LYS A 89 -15.87 -44.65 0.72
C LYS A 89 -16.13 -43.53 1.73
N VAL A 90 -15.71 -43.77 2.98
CA VAL A 90 -15.69 -42.80 4.07
C VAL A 90 -14.25 -42.60 4.51
N HIS A 91 -13.81 -41.36 4.54
CA HIS A 91 -12.46 -40.97 4.95
C HIS A 91 -12.52 -40.28 6.30
N PHE A 92 -11.70 -40.76 7.24
CA PHE A 92 -11.38 -40.09 8.50
C PHE A 92 -10.04 -39.39 8.32
N ILE A 93 -10.02 -38.08 8.51
CA ILE A 93 -8.86 -37.20 8.30
C ILE A 93 -8.46 -36.64 9.65
N PHE A 94 -7.34 -37.13 10.17
CA PHE A 94 -6.75 -36.72 11.44
C PHE A 94 -5.78 -35.58 11.20
N ILE A 95 -6.00 -34.43 11.86
CA ILE A 95 -5.12 -33.26 11.83
C ILE A 95 -4.76 -32.88 13.27
N PRO A 96 -3.49 -32.54 13.58
CA PRO A 96 -3.13 -32.05 14.91
C PRO A 96 -3.93 -30.81 15.30
N GLU A 97 -4.63 -30.87 16.43
CA GLU A 97 -5.49 -29.77 16.92
C GLU A 97 -4.68 -28.48 17.10
N VAL A 98 -3.45 -28.61 17.62
CA VAL A 98 -2.55 -27.48 17.87
C VAL A 98 -2.24 -26.69 16.60
N LEU A 99 -2.32 -27.30 15.41
CA LEU A 99 -2.01 -26.62 14.14
C LEU A 99 -3.22 -25.97 13.48
N CYS A 100 -4.44 -26.38 13.83
CA CYS A 100 -5.64 -25.85 13.19
C CYS A 100 -5.85 -24.38 13.56
N ASP A 101 -6.01 -23.52 12.56
CA ASP A 101 -6.48 -22.14 12.71
C ASP A 101 -7.99 -22.12 12.44
N GLU A 102 -8.78 -21.90 13.48
CA GLU A 102 -10.25 -21.96 13.38
C GLU A 102 -10.83 -20.59 13.04
N ILE A 103 -11.59 -20.56 11.95
CA ILE A 103 -12.23 -19.36 11.41
C ILE A 103 -13.73 -19.58 11.47
N HIS A 104 -14.40 -18.90 12.39
CA HIS A 104 -15.85 -18.94 12.50
C HIS A 104 -16.46 -17.99 11.47
N LEU A 105 -17.18 -18.56 10.50
CA LEU A 105 -17.86 -17.80 9.48
C LEU A 105 -19.24 -17.36 9.97
N THR A 106 -19.62 -16.13 9.65
CA THR A 106 -20.95 -15.57 9.94
C THR A 106 -21.65 -15.13 8.65
N GLY A 107 -22.96 -14.87 8.73
CA GLY A 107 -23.78 -14.48 7.57
C GLY A 107 -24.12 -15.68 6.68
N GLY A 108 -23.95 -15.55 5.37
CA GLY A 108 -24.22 -16.56 4.36
C GLY A 108 -25.11 -16.08 3.21
N THR A 109 -25.91 -16.98 2.64
CA THR A 109 -26.84 -16.67 1.56
C THR A 109 -28.24 -17.12 1.92
N PHE A 110 -29.24 -16.32 1.55
CA PHE A 110 -30.65 -16.63 1.83
C PHE A 110 -31.48 -16.53 0.56
N GLY A 111 -31.67 -17.69 -0.08
CA GLY A 111 -32.34 -17.79 -1.37
C GLY A 111 -31.50 -17.25 -2.51
N PHE A 112 -32.15 -17.11 -3.67
CA PHE A 112 -31.54 -16.62 -4.89
C PHE A 112 -32.32 -15.41 -5.40
N GLU A 113 -31.60 -14.40 -5.87
CA GLU A 113 -32.17 -13.32 -6.67
C GLU A 113 -31.94 -13.61 -8.15
N LYS A 114 -32.94 -13.32 -8.97
CA LYS A 114 -32.84 -13.47 -10.41
C LYS A 114 -32.48 -12.11 -11.00
N ILE A 115 -31.29 -12.01 -11.58
CA ILE A 115 -30.85 -10.84 -12.35
C ILE A 115 -30.69 -11.34 -13.79
N ASP A 116 -31.51 -10.81 -14.69
CA ASP A 116 -31.71 -11.32 -16.05
C ASP A 116 -32.14 -12.81 -16.08
N GLU A 117 -31.44 -13.67 -16.82
CA GLU A 117 -31.71 -15.12 -16.89
C GLU A 117 -30.93 -15.94 -15.85
N ILE A 118 -30.09 -15.29 -15.02
CA ILE A 118 -29.17 -15.96 -14.10
C ILE A 118 -29.63 -15.77 -12.65
N ALA A 119 -29.69 -16.89 -11.91
CA ALA A 119 -29.98 -16.88 -10.48
C ALA A 119 -28.67 -16.73 -9.68
N TYR A 120 -28.56 -15.66 -8.89
CA TYR A 120 -27.44 -15.38 -8.00
C TYR A 120 -27.85 -15.61 -6.55
N PRO A 121 -26.99 -16.20 -5.71
CA PRO A 121 -27.32 -16.37 -4.30
C PRO A 121 -27.37 -14.99 -3.62
N ARG A 122 -28.46 -14.72 -2.89
CA ARG A 122 -28.67 -13.43 -2.24
C ARG A 122 -27.82 -13.34 -0.98
N GLN A 123 -26.99 -12.31 -0.89
CA GLN A 123 -26.12 -12.05 0.26
C GLN A 123 -26.92 -11.70 1.53
N VAL A 124 -26.58 -12.36 2.64
CA VAL A 124 -27.01 -11.95 3.98
C VAL A 124 -26.03 -10.92 4.55
N ILE A 125 -26.50 -10.01 5.40
CA ILE A 125 -25.63 -9.04 6.07
C ILE A 125 -24.61 -9.78 6.95
N GLY A 126 -23.34 -9.34 6.92
CA GLY A 126 -22.25 -9.95 7.71
C GLY A 126 -21.59 -11.18 7.07
N THR A 127 -21.92 -11.50 5.81
CA THR A 127 -21.36 -12.66 5.12
C THR A 127 -19.92 -12.44 4.63
N SER A 128 -19.07 -13.44 4.81
CA SER A 128 -17.73 -13.50 4.19
C SER A 128 -17.83 -13.83 2.69
N TRP A 129 -17.92 -12.78 1.86
CA TRP A 129 -17.91 -12.88 0.39
C TRP A 129 -16.53 -12.73 -0.24
N ASP A 130 -15.59 -12.16 0.50
CA ASP A 130 -14.21 -12.08 0.04
C ASP A 130 -13.53 -13.44 0.13
N ILE A 131 -12.66 -13.71 -0.84
CA ILE A 131 -11.84 -14.91 -0.85
C ILE A 131 -10.75 -14.74 0.22
N PRO A 132 -10.71 -15.56 1.29
CA PRO A 132 -9.71 -15.42 2.34
C PRO A 132 -8.31 -15.74 1.80
N MET A 133 -7.27 -15.31 2.52
CA MET A 133 -5.90 -15.70 2.21
C MET A 133 -5.68 -17.18 2.54
N ARG A 134 -5.08 -17.94 1.63
CA ARG A 134 -4.74 -19.35 1.85
C ARG A 134 -3.43 -19.45 2.62
N HIS A 135 -3.46 -20.11 3.77
CA HIS A 135 -2.25 -20.29 4.58
C HIS A 135 -1.33 -21.38 3.99
N GLN A 136 -0.06 -21.03 3.77
CA GLN A 136 0.92 -21.94 3.17
C GLN A 136 1.51 -22.96 4.16
N TYR A 137 1.57 -22.61 5.45
CA TYR A 137 2.19 -23.44 6.48
C TYR A 137 1.23 -24.17 7.41
N ILE A 138 0.00 -23.71 7.66
CA ILE A 138 -0.89 -24.37 8.64
C ILE A 138 -2.26 -24.73 8.02
N PRO A 139 -2.98 -25.72 8.58
CA PRO A 139 -4.38 -25.97 8.26
C PRO A 139 -5.27 -24.79 8.68
N GLN A 140 -6.22 -24.42 7.82
CA GLN A 140 -7.31 -23.49 8.17
C GLN A 140 -8.62 -24.29 8.23
N THR A 141 -9.34 -24.20 9.34
CA THR A 141 -10.64 -24.88 9.54
C THR A 141 -11.74 -23.83 9.58
N PHE A 142 -12.53 -23.74 8.51
CA PHE A 142 -13.63 -22.78 8.43
C PHE A 142 -14.90 -23.42 8.94
N ASN A 143 -15.34 -22.99 10.12
CA ASN A 143 -16.55 -23.45 10.75
C ASN A 143 -17.76 -22.73 10.11
N THR A 144 -18.73 -23.51 9.61
CA THR A 144 -19.94 -22.98 8.96
C THR A 144 -21.17 -22.98 9.87
N GLU A 145 -20.99 -23.27 11.16
CA GLU A 145 -22.06 -23.17 12.16
C GLU A 145 -22.60 -21.74 12.23
N GLY A 146 -23.92 -21.60 12.06
CA GLY A 146 -24.60 -20.30 12.01
C GLY A 146 -24.60 -19.62 10.64
N MET A 147 -23.96 -20.19 9.61
CA MET A 147 -24.09 -19.68 8.26
C MET A 147 -25.45 -20.01 7.65
N SER A 148 -26.08 -19.01 7.05
CA SER A 148 -27.24 -19.18 6.16
C SER A 148 -26.75 -19.69 4.81
N ILE A 149 -27.38 -20.73 4.26
CA ILE A 149 -26.98 -21.27 2.96
C ILE A 149 -28.23 -21.43 2.12
N ALA A 150 -28.20 -20.89 0.91
CA ALA A 150 -29.27 -21.07 -0.05
C ALA A 150 -29.26 -22.52 -0.58
N LEU A 151 -30.23 -23.31 -0.12
CA LEU A 151 -30.50 -24.67 -0.57
C LEU A 151 -31.66 -24.69 -1.59
N LYS A 152 -31.84 -25.81 -2.30
CA LYS A 152 -33.02 -26.00 -3.14
C LYS A 152 -34.26 -26.21 -2.26
N PRO A 153 -35.46 -25.81 -2.71
CA PRO A 153 -36.69 -26.11 -1.99
C PRO A 153 -36.84 -27.62 -1.71
N GLY A 154 -37.03 -27.99 -0.45
CA GLY A 154 -37.15 -29.38 -0.01
C GLY A 154 -35.85 -30.03 0.49
N ASP A 155 -34.70 -29.40 0.26
CA ASP A 155 -33.43 -29.84 0.85
C ASP A 155 -33.29 -29.25 2.26
N ALA A 156 -32.85 -30.07 3.21
CA ALA A 156 -32.50 -29.66 4.57
C ALA A 156 -31.07 -30.09 4.90
N ARG A 157 -30.40 -29.30 5.74
CA ARG A 157 -29.05 -29.60 6.23
C ARG A 157 -29.14 -29.94 7.71
N ASP A 158 -28.92 -31.21 8.02
CA ASP A 158 -29.08 -31.70 9.39
C ASP A 158 -27.81 -31.51 10.25
N ASN A 159 -26.66 -31.20 9.64
CA ASN A 159 -25.37 -31.04 10.33
C ASN A 159 -24.49 -29.97 9.67
N CYS A 160 -23.67 -29.29 10.47
CA CYS A 160 -22.73 -28.27 9.99
C CYS A 160 -21.49 -28.90 9.37
N GLU A 161 -21.27 -28.71 8.06
CA GLU A 161 -19.99 -29.00 7.41
C GLU A 161 -18.92 -28.02 7.89
N VAL A 162 -17.69 -28.49 7.90
CA VAL A 162 -16.48 -27.70 8.11
C VAL A 162 -15.68 -27.74 6.82
N LEU A 163 -15.20 -26.59 6.37
CA LEU A 163 -14.33 -26.52 5.20
C LEU A 163 -12.87 -26.56 5.65
N LEU A 164 -12.14 -27.56 5.18
CA LEU A 164 -10.69 -27.64 5.37
C LEU A 164 -9.98 -26.88 4.26
N GLY A 165 -9.21 -25.88 4.65
CA GLY A 165 -8.36 -25.07 3.80
C GLY A 165 -6.92 -24.99 4.33
N GLY A 166 -6.15 -24.07 3.77
CA GLY A 166 -4.73 -23.90 4.07
C GLY A 166 -3.94 -25.15 3.67
N ASN A 167 -2.82 -25.38 4.34
CA ASN A 167 -1.95 -26.50 4.07
C ASN A 167 -2.27 -27.74 4.91
N TRP A 168 -3.56 -28.11 5.02
CA TRP A 168 -4.00 -29.23 5.85
C TRP A 168 -3.45 -30.60 5.41
N GLN A 169 -3.20 -30.77 4.10
CA GLN A 169 -2.78 -32.05 3.50
C GLN A 169 -1.42 -32.52 4.02
N ASP A 170 -0.51 -31.59 4.28
CA ASP A 170 0.82 -31.87 4.80
C ASP A 170 0.79 -32.52 6.19
N TYR A 171 -0.28 -32.27 6.95
CA TYR A 171 -0.46 -32.72 8.33
C TYR A 171 -1.44 -33.88 8.47
N ALA A 172 -2.20 -34.17 7.42
CA ALA A 172 -3.29 -35.12 7.45
C ALA A 172 -2.79 -36.57 7.46
N VAL A 173 -3.30 -37.33 8.43
CA VAL A 173 -3.29 -38.79 8.38
C VAL A 173 -4.70 -39.29 8.14
N CYS A 174 -4.87 -40.15 7.15
CA CYS A 174 -6.17 -40.61 6.71
C CYS A 174 -6.35 -42.10 6.98
N VAL A 175 -7.57 -42.48 7.34
CA VAL A 175 -8.05 -43.86 7.32
C VAL A 175 -9.29 -43.90 6.43
N THR A 176 -9.32 -44.82 5.47
CA THR A 176 -10.43 -44.94 4.52
C THR A 176 -11.15 -46.26 4.69
N LEU A 177 -12.47 -46.19 4.86
CA LEU A 177 -13.34 -47.35 5.00
C LEU A 177 -14.28 -47.46 3.81
N SER A 178 -14.68 -48.68 3.47
CA SER A 178 -15.88 -48.90 2.64
C SER A 178 -17.13 -48.43 3.38
N LYS A 179 -18.19 -48.09 2.63
CA LYS A 179 -19.50 -47.74 3.18
C LYS A 179 -20.01 -48.75 4.21
N GLN A 180 -19.90 -50.05 3.94
CA GLN A 180 -20.34 -51.10 4.87
C GLN A 180 -19.54 -51.08 6.18
N GLN A 181 -18.22 -50.92 6.11
CA GLN A 181 -17.37 -50.83 7.30
C GLN A 181 -17.69 -49.58 8.13
N ALA A 182 -17.91 -48.43 7.49
CA ALA A 182 -18.28 -47.19 8.18
C ALA A 182 -19.65 -47.29 8.88
N LEU A 183 -20.63 -47.96 8.27
CA LEU A 183 -21.94 -48.23 8.87
C LEU A 183 -21.85 -49.15 10.09
N VAL A 184 -20.90 -50.11 10.10
CA VAL A 184 -20.63 -50.94 11.28
C VAL A 184 -19.99 -50.10 12.38
N LEU A 185 -18.98 -49.30 12.04
CA LEU A 185 -18.28 -48.43 12.99
C LEU A 185 -19.24 -47.42 13.66
N ALA A 186 -20.21 -46.89 12.90
CA ALA A 186 -21.21 -45.95 13.44
C ALA A 186 -22.06 -46.54 14.58
N LYS A 187 -22.15 -47.88 14.71
CA LYS A 187 -22.86 -48.57 15.80
C LYS A 187 -22.07 -48.61 17.11
N SER A 188 -20.74 -48.44 17.06
CA SER A 188 -19.84 -48.58 18.21
C SER A 188 -19.88 -47.41 19.19
N ASN A 189 -20.65 -46.34 18.91
CA ASN A 189 -20.84 -45.16 19.78
C ASN A 189 -19.55 -44.60 20.40
N HIS A 190 -18.49 -44.44 19.60
CA HIS A 190 -17.26 -43.79 20.06
C HIS A 190 -17.51 -42.34 20.49
N THR A 191 -17.00 -41.98 21.66
CA THR A 191 -17.18 -40.65 22.27
C THR A 191 -15.96 -39.73 22.10
N ASP A 192 -14.79 -40.28 21.77
CA ASP A 192 -13.54 -39.55 21.61
C ASP A 192 -12.69 -40.09 20.45
N GLU A 193 -11.74 -39.28 20.00
CA GLU A 193 -10.90 -39.54 18.82
C GLU A 193 -9.88 -40.66 19.05
N ARG A 194 -9.46 -40.89 20.30
CA ARG A 194 -8.51 -41.96 20.63
C ARG A 194 -9.18 -43.32 20.56
N ALA A 195 -10.38 -43.44 21.12
CA ALA A 195 -11.20 -44.63 21.03
C ALA A 195 -11.57 -44.95 19.58
N LEU A 196 -11.96 -43.93 18.80
CA LEU A 196 -12.19 -44.07 17.37
C LEU A 196 -10.92 -44.59 16.66
N PHE A 197 -9.76 -43.99 16.94
CA PHE A 197 -8.51 -44.38 16.29
C PHE A 197 -8.09 -45.82 16.60
N ALA A 198 -8.25 -46.27 17.85
CA ALA A 198 -7.93 -47.64 18.25
C ALA A 198 -8.64 -48.69 17.38
N ASP A 199 -9.87 -48.40 16.95
CA ASP A 199 -10.65 -49.24 16.04
C ASP A 199 -10.30 -49.04 14.57
N LEU A 200 -9.88 -47.83 14.19
CA LEU A 200 -9.53 -47.48 12.81
C LEU A 200 -8.14 -47.94 12.37
N LYS A 201 -7.18 -48.08 13.29
CA LYS A 201 -5.77 -48.40 12.95
C LYS A 201 -5.58 -49.71 12.18
N LYS A 202 -6.54 -50.64 12.25
CA LYS A 202 -6.53 -51.91 11.50
C LYS A 202 -6.84 -51.76 10.00
N TYR A 203 -7.25 -50.56 9.57
CA TYR A 203 -7.63 -50.27 8.19
C TYR A 203 -6.59 -49.44 7.44
N ASN A 204 -5.30 -49.69 7.70
CA ASN A 204 -4.15 -49.11 7.01
C ASN A 204 -4.18 -47.56 6.91
N PRO A 205 -3.81 -46.86 8.00
CA PRO A 205 -3.60 -45.42 7.97
C PRO A 205 -2.55 -45.02 6.93
N TYR A 206 -2.71 -43.84 6.33
CA TYR A 206 -1.76 -43.30 5.35
C TYR A 206 -1.64 -41.78 5.44
N PHE A 207 -0.48 -41.25 5.06
CA PHE A 207 -0.30 -39.81 4.86
C PHE A 207 -0.85 -39.38 3.49
N VAL A 208 -1.57 -38.26 3.43
CA VAL A 208 -2.09 -37.71 2.16
C VAL A 208 -0.95 -37.33 1.22
N VAL A 209 0.12 -36.76 1.77
CA VAL A 209 1.37 -36.46 1.05
C VAL A 209 2.35 -37.61 1.27
N SER A 210 2.97 -38.10 0.21
CA SER A 210 3.99 -39.14 0.32
C SER A 210 5.22 -38.58 1.07
N GLN A 211 5.40 -39.01 2.32
CA GLN A 211 6.46 -38.53 3.20
C GLN A 211 6.87 -39.58 4.24
N THR A 212 8.12 -39.50 4.71
CA THR A 212 8.60 -40.30 5.83
C THR A 212 8.12 -39.72 7.17
N LEU A 213 8.18 -40.52 8.24
CA LEU A 213 7.82 -40.03 9.58
C LEU A 213 8.69 -38.84 10.00
N GLN A 214 9.99 -38.86 9.70
CA GLN A 214 10.90 -37.76 10.03
C GLN A 214 10.52 -36.47 9.28
N GLN A 215 10.11 -36.58 8.01
CA GLN A 215 9.63 -35.43 7.23
C GLN A 215 8.32 -34.89 7.80
N TYR A 216 7.39 -35.77 8.20
CA TYR A 216 6.15 -35.41 8.85
C TYR A 216 6.38 -34.65 10.17
N GLU A 217 7.26 -35.18 11.04
CA GLU A 217 7.61 -34.52 12.30
C GLU A 217 8.28 -33.16 12.08
N ALA A 218 9.13 -33.02 11.07
CA ALA A 218 9.74 -31.75 10.71
C ALA A 218 8.69 -30.72 10.25
N LYS A 219 7.71 -31.14 9.43
CA LYS A 219 6.59 -30.28 9.03
C LYS A 219 5.76 -29.84 10.23
N ILE A 220 5.41 -30.74 11.15
CA ILE A 220 4.70 -30.37 12.39
C ILE A 220 5.44 -29.28 13.15
N ARG A 221 6.76 -29.42 13.33
CA ARG A 221 7.57 -28.39 14.02
C ARG A 221 7.50 -27.04 13.31
N LEU A 222 7.62 -27.02 11.98
CA LEU A 222 7.48 -25.80 11.19
C LEU A 222 6.08 -25.18 11.30
N GLY A 223 5.03 -26.00 11.27
CA GLY A 223 3.65 -25.54 11.45
C GLY A 223 3.41 -24.91 12.83
N ILE A 224 3.96 -25.50 13.89
CA ILE A 224 3.89 -24.93 15.25
C ILE A 224 4.57 -23.57 15.30
N ILE A 225 5.78 -23.46 14.75
CA ILE A 225 6.52 -22.18 14.68
C ILE A 225 5.72 -21.14 13.88
N ALA A 226 5.18 -21.52 12.72
CA ALA A 226 4.37 -20.62 11.89
C ALA A 226 3.14 -20.11 12.65
N LYS A 227 2.41 -20.98 13.33
CA LYS A 227 1.23 -20.59 14.13
C LYS A 227 1.61 -19.64 15.27
N GLN A 228 2.67 -19.96 16.02
CA GLN A 228 3.17 -19.09 17.09
C GLN A 228 3.56 -17.70 16.58
N LEU A 229 4.23 -17.63 15.42
CA LEU A 229 4.60 -16.37 14.80
C LEU A 229 3.39 -15.58 14.31
N GLN A 230 2.37 -16.26 13.78
CA GLN A 230 1.12 -15.62 13.34
C GLN A 230 0.33 -15.06 14.53
N GLU A 231 0.23 -15.83 15.62
CA GLU A 231 -0.41 -15.41 16.87
C GLU A 231 0.34 -14.23 17.48
N TRP A 232 1.67 -14.32 17.60
CA TRP A 232 2.50 -13.22 18.04
C TRP A 232 2.29 -11.98 17.18
N TRP A 233 2.26 -12.10 15.85
CA TRP A 233 2.08 -10.94 14.98
C TRP A 233 0.75 -10.21 15.20
N LYS A 234 -0.29 -10.87 15.74
CA LYS A 234 -1.57 -10.24 16.09
C LYS A 234 -1.46 -9.30 17.31
N GLU A 235 -0.43 -9.45 18.15
CA GLU A 235 -0.28 -8.70 19.41
C GLU A 235 0.29 -7.27 19.26
N PRO A 236 1.39 -7.02 18.51
CA PRO A 236 1.92 -5.68 18.35
C PRO A 236 0.94 -4.79 17.57
N ASP A 237 0.71 -3.57 18.03
CA ASP A 237 -0.08 -2.56 17.31
C ASP A 237 0.86 -1.52 16.68
N VAL A 238 1.13 -0.42 17.39
CA VAL A 238 2.02 0.67 16.96
C VAL A 238 3.46 0.18 16.71
N GLU A 239 3.90 -0.85 17.43
CA GLU A 239 5.24 -1.42 17.29
C GLU A 239 5.46 -2.12 15.93
N ARG A 240 4.40 -2.55 15.22
CA ARG A 240 4.54 -3.24 13.92
C ARG A 240 5.27 -2.37 12.90
N GLN A 241 4.89 -1.09 12.80
CA GLN A 241 5.51 -0.17 11.83
C GLN A 241 6.99 0.03 12.11
N LEU A 242 7.37 0.14 13.40
CA LEU A 242 8.76 0.24 13.81
C LEU A 242 9.54 -1.03 13.46
N LEU A 243 9.00 -2.21 13.75
CA LEU A 243 9.66 -3.48 13.43
C LEU A 243 9.86 -3.65 11.92
N CYS A 244 8.83 -3.35 11.11
CA CYS A 244 8.91 -3.38 9.66
C CYS A 244 9.90 -2.35 9.10
N PHE A 245 9.94 -1.14 9.68
CA PHE A 245 10.94 -0.13 9.33
C PHE A 245 12.36 -0.61 9.63
N LEU A 246 12.61 -1.14 10.83
CA LEU A 246 13.91 -1.67 11.23
C LEU A 246 14.34 -2.80 10.31
N TYR A 247 13.43 -3.73 9.98
CA TYR A 247 13.69 -4.79 9.01
C TYR A 247 14.09 -4.23 7.64
N ALA A 248 13.30 -3.30 7.09
CA ALA A 248 13.54 -2.70 5.78
C ALA A 248 14.89 -1.96 5.72
N ALA A 249 15.13 -1.06 6.69
CA ALA A 249 16.33 -0.24 6.75
C ALA A 249 17.61 -1.07 6.96
N THR A 250 17.55 -2.11 7.78
CA THR A 250 18.71 -2.95 8.10
C THR A 250 19.00 -4.00 7.02
N ARG A 251 18.02 -4.38 6.20
CA ARG A 251 18.18 -5.35 5.10
C ARG A 251 18.30 -4.71 3.72
N ASP A 252 18.31 -3.37 3.65
CA ASP A 252 18.31 -2.61 2.38
C ASP A 252 17.13 -3.03 1.47
N LYS A 253 15.95 -3.19 2.06
CA LYS A 253 14.70 -3.56 1.38
C LYS A 253 13.67 -2.43 1.45
N PRO A 254 12.72 -2.35 0.51
CA PRO A 254 11.57 -1.46 0.65
C PRO A 254 10.74 -1.85 1.89
N TYR A 255 10.07 -0.87 2.49
CA TYR A 255 9.10 -1.12 3.54
C TYR A 255 7.96 -2.00 3.00
N VAL A 256 7.71 -3.11 3.68
CA VAL A 256 6.61 -4.05 3.41
C VAL A 256 6.16 -4.62 4.73
N GLU A 257 4.85 -4.71 4.95
CA GLU A 257 4.28 -5.47 6.07
C GLU A 257 4.09 -6.93 5.67
N PRO A 258 4.44 -7.89 6.54
CA PRO A 258 4.31 -9.30 6.22
C PRO A 258 2.84 -9.70 6.12
N THR A 259 2.53 -10.55 5.14
CA THR A 259 1.26 -11.29 5.09
C THR A 259 1.44 -12.55 5.94
N PRO A 260 0.83 -12.66 7.14
CA PRO A 260 1.17 -13.72 8.09
C PRO A 260 0.99 -15.15 7.57
N GLU A 261 0.04 -15.33 6.66
CA GLU A 261 -0.30 -16.60 6.02
C GLU A 261 0.79 -17.13 5.06
N ILE A 262 1.72 -16.26 4.65
CA ILE A 262 2.72 -16.48 3.59
C ILE A 262 4.14 -16.17 4.07
N ASP A 263 4.33 -15.07 4.80
CA ASP A 263 5.63 -14.48 5.10
C ASP A 263 6.23 -14.95 6.44
N VAL A 264 6.07 -16.23 6.78
CA VAL A 264 6.58 -16.81 8.05
C VAL A 264 8.07 -16.55 8.26
N GLY A 265 8.87 -16.57 7.19
CA GLY A 265 10.30 -16.25 7.26
C GLY A 265 10.57 -14.79 7.64
N MET A 266 9.74 -13.84 7.19
CA MET A 266 9.84 -12.45 7.61
C MET A 266 9.37 -12.28 9.05
N LEU A 267 8.27 -12.93 9.44
CA LEU A 267 7.77 -12.90 10.82
C LEU A 267 8.82 -13.41 11.82
N ALA A 268 9.54 -14.49 11.50
CA ALA A 268 10.62 -15.00 12.35
C ALA A 268 11.73 -13.96 12.58
N LEU A 269 12.09 -13.22 11.52
CA LEU A 269 13.09 -12.15 11.62
C LEU A 269 12.55 -10.95 12.40
N LEU A 270 11.28 -10.60 12.22
CA LEU A 270 10.65 -9.51 12.98
C LEU A 270 10.55 -9.86 14.47
N LEU A 271 10.26 -11.11 14.82
CA LEU A 271 10.28 -11.58 16.21
C LEU A 271 11.68 -11.48 16.82
N ASP A 272 12.73 -11.89 16.10
CA ASP A 272 14.12 -11.72 16.55
C ASP A 272 14.46 -10.24 16.81
N ILE A 273 14.03 -9.34 15.92
CA ILE A 273 14.18 -7.89 16.11
C ILE A 273 13.41 -7.45 17.37
N ALA A 274 12.15 -7.86 17.52
CA ALA A 274 11.31 -7.46 18.65
C ALA A 274 11.90 -7.89 19.99
N ILE A 275 12.36 -9.13 20.11
CA ILE A 275 13.01 -9.64 21.32
C ILE A 275 14.25 -8.79 21.66
N LYS A 276 15.10 -8.48 20.67
CA LYS A 276 16.29 -7.64 20.89
C LYS A 276 15.93 -6.23 21.33
N ILE A 277 14.93 -5.62 20.69
CA ILE A 277 14.46 -4.28 21.07
C ILE A 277 13.91 -4.28 22.50
N GLU A 278 13.17 -5.31 22.90
CA GLU A 278 12.64 -5.42 24.26
C GLU A 278 13.78 -5.48 25.30
N VAL A 279 14.76 -6.37 25.09
CA VAL A 279 15.94 -6.48 25.98
C VAL A 279 16.71 -5.16 26.06
N LEU A 280 16.85 -4.45 24.94
CA LEU A 280 17.52 -3.16 24.92
C LEU A 280 16.70 -2.06 25.60
N ARG A 281 15.37 -2.09 25.46
CA ARG A 281 14.46 -1.13 26.08
C ARG A 281 14.52 -1.21 27.60
N GLU A 282 14.60 -2.43 28.16
CA GLU A 282 14.77 -2.64 29.60
C GLU A 282 16.07 -2.03 30.14
N ARG A 283 17.15 -2.04 29.34
CA ARG A 283 18.48 -1.52 29.72
C ARG A 283 18.67 -0.03 29.41
N THR A 284 17.95 0.47 28.40
CA THR A 284 18.08 1.82 27.85
C THR A 284 16.68 2.44 27.69
N PRO A 285 16.16 3.14 28.71
CA PRO A 285 14.82 3.73 28.68
C PRO A 285 14.61 4.73 27.52
N SER A 286 15.69 5.35 27.05
CA SER A 286 15.70 6.33 25.96
C SER A 286 15.76 5.71 24.56
N LEU A 287 15.74 4.37 24.44
CA LEU A 287 15.86 3.67 23.16
C LEU A 287 14.76 4.05 22.16
N LEU A 288 13.50 4.14 22.61
CA LEU A 288 12.38 4.47 21.73
C LEU A 288 12.51 5.89 21.15
N ASP A 289 12.95 6.85 21.98
CA ASP A 289 13.25 8.20 21.52
C ASP A 289 14.37 8.21 20.48
N TYR A 290 15.44 7.45 20.73
CA TYR A 290 16.54 7.30 19.78
C TYR A 290 16.05 6.73 18.44
N LEU A 291 15.31 5.61 18.46
CA LEU A 291 14.79 4.96 17.25
C LEU A 291 13.84 5.86 16.48
N SER A 292 12.97 6.59 17.17
CA SER A 292 12.06 7.57 16.58
C SER A 292 12.82 8.68 15.85
N VAL A 293 13.86 9.26 16.49
CA VAL A 293 14.68 10.29 15.85
C VAL A 293 15.41 9.74 14.61
N VAL A 294 16.00 8.55 14.70
CA VAL A 294 16.68 7.92 13.56
C VAL A 294 15.72 7.60 12.42
N GLN A 295 14.53 7.08 12.71
CA GLN A 295 13.49 6.80 11.72
C GLN A 295 13.06 8.07 10.98
N ASN A 296 12.80 9.15 11.71
CA ASN A 296 12.43 10.44 11.12
C ASN A 296 13.53 10.98 10.20
N LEU A 297 14.78 10.96 10.67
CA LEU A 297 15.94 11.36 9.87
C LEU A 297 16.08 10.53 8.59
N PHE A 298 15.89 9.21 8.69
CA PHE A 298 15.98 8.29 7.57
C PHE A 298 14.93 8.62 6.51
N ILE A 299 13.66 8.64 6.91
CA ILE A 299 12.53 8.93 6.02
C ILE A 299 12.71 10.30 5.37
N TYR A 300 13.09 11.30 6.16
CA TYR A 300 13.28 12.66 5.68
C TYR A 300 14.38 12.76 4.62
N THR A 301 15.53 12.15 4.90
CA THR A 301 16.68 12.13 3.99
C THR A 301 16.32 11.44 2.69
N GLU A 302 15.76 10.24 2.78
CA GLU A 302 15.44 9.38 1.64
C GLU A 302 14.38 10.00 0.71
N THR A 303 13.34 10.61 1.29
CA THR A 303 12.18 11.08 0.51
C THR A 303 12.27 12.54 0.08
N GLN A 304 12.97 13.40 0.83
CA GLN A 304 12.91 14.86 0.62
C GLN A 304 14.22 15.50 0.20
N LEU A 305 15.37 14.93 0.58
CA LEU A 305 16.67 15.56 0.36
C LEU A 305 17.48 14.90 -0.76
N ILE A 306 17.38 13.58 -0.92
CA ILE A 306 18.09 12.85 -1.98
C ILE A 306 17.79 13.42 -3.37
N SER A 307 16.59 13.96 -3.61
CA SER A 307 16.23 14.59 -4.88
C SER A 307 17.08 15.80 -5.26
N TYR A 308 17.67 16.51 -4.29
CA TYR A 308 18.49 17.71 -4.55
C TYR A 308 19.96 17.37 -4.81
N SER A 309 20.53 16.46 -4.02
CA SER A 309 21.93 16.04 -4.19
C SER A 309 22.14 14.61 -3.66
N PRO A 310 21.88 13.59 -4.50
CA PRO A 310 21.89 12.19 -4.07
C PRO A 310 23.20 11.77 -3.41
N GLY A 311 24.33 12.24 -3.94
CA GLY A 311 25.66 11.85 -3.46
C GLY A 311 25.93 12.23 -2.00
N PHE A 312 25.51 13.42 -1.55
CA PHE A 312 25.77 13.88 -0.18
C PHE A 312 24.86 13.17 0.82
N TYR A 313 23.59 13.07 0.49
CA TYR A 313 22.58 12.52 1.38
C TYR A 313 22.63 10.99 1.46
N ASN A 314 23.20 10.32 0.46
CA ASN A 314 23.54 8.89 0.55
C ASN A 314 24.56 8.60 1.68
N THR A 315 25.52 9.49 1.94
CA THR A 315 26.44 9.35 3.07
C THR A 315 25.70 9.37 4.40
N VAL A 316 24.77 10.31 4.56
CA VAL A 316 23.93 10.43 5.76
C VAL A 316 23.04 9.19 5.92
N LEU A 317 22.39 8.75 4.83
CA LEU A 317 21.55 7.56 4.84
C LEU A 317 22.35 6.30 5.23
N ASN A 318 23.55 6.13 4.68
CA ASN A 318 24.43 5.00 5.00
C ASN A 318 24.88 5.03 6.46
N PHE A 319 25.16 6.22 7.01
CA PHE A 319 25.44 6.36 8.44
C PHE A 319 24.24 5.91 9.30
N LEU A 320 23.03 6.40 9.01
CA LEU A 320 21.82 6.03 9.75
C LEU A 320 21.55 4.52 9.67
N LYS A 321 21.71 3.94 8.47
CA LYS A 321 21.65 2.47 8.26
C LYS A 321 22.67 1.74 9.13
N SER A 322 23.91 2.22 9.19
CA SER A 322 24.94 1.61 10.02
C SER A 322 24.58 1.65 11.50
N GLN A 323 23.99 2.75 11.99
CA GLN A 323 23.53 2.84 13.39
C GLN A 323 22.41 1.84 13.68
N LEU A 324 21.43 1.72 12.79
CA LEU A 324 20.35 0.73 12.94
C LEU A 324 20.86 -0.71 12.84
N LYS A 325 21.77 -0.99 11.90
CA LYS A 325 22.39 -2.31 11.74
C LYS A 325 23.18 -2.71 12.99
N GLN A 326 23.91 -1.78 13.61
CA GLN A 326 24.59 -2.04 14.89
C GLN A 326 23.58 -2.45 15.97
N LEU A 327 22.46 -1.73 16.12
CA LEU A 327 21.47 -2.07 17.15
C LEU A 327 20.78 -3.43 16.93
N VAL A 328 20.47 -3.77 15.67
CA VAL A 328 19.64 -4.95 15.35
C VAL A 328 20.47 -6.24 15.11
N PHE A 329 21.70 -6.11 14.64
CA PHE A 329 22.55 -7.25 14.27
C PHE A 329 23.70 -7.55 15.25
N LEU A 330 23.80 -6.85 16.38
CA LEU A 330 24.77 -7.25 17.40
C LEU A 330 24.45 -8.64 17.93
N HIS A 331 25.44 -9.53 17.86
CA HIS A 331 25.36 -10.88 18.42
C HIS A 331 25.43 -10.86 19.95
N ASN A 332 26.00 -9.80 20.53
CA ASN A 332 26.09 -9.60 21.97
C ASN A 332 25.45 -8.26 22.37
N LEU A 333 24.29 -8.34 23.04
CA LEU A 333 23.55 -7.16 23.50
C LEU A 333 24.23 -6.45 24.68
N GLU A 334 25.28 -7.05 25.28
CA GLU A 334 26.07 -6.43 26.36
C GLU A 334 27.07 -5.39 25.85
N GLU A 335 27.31 -5.32 24.54
CA GLU A 335 28.24 -4.36 23.93
C GLU A 335 27.60 -2.98 23.67
N ILE A 336 26.28 -2.84 23.87
CA ILE A 336 25.58 -1.57 23.68
C ILE A 336 25.62 -0.78 25.00
N ASP A 337 26.42 0.29 25.02
CA ASP A 337 26.45 1.24 26.14
C ASP A 337 25.22 2.16 26.10
N SER A 338 24.35 2.00 27.10
CA SER A 338 23.15 2.83 27.30
C SER A 338 23.48 4.34 27.35
N LEU A 339 24.62 4.70 27.96
CA LEU A 339 25.08 6.09 28.04
C LEU A 339 25.50 6.64 26.68
N GLU A 340 25.97 5.79 25.75
CA GLU A 340 26.29 6.23 24.39
C GLU A 340 25.03 6.53 23.57
N ILE A 341 23.97 5.73 23.72
CA ILE A 341 22.68 5.99 23.05
C ILE A 341 22.13 7.34 23.50
N GLU A 342 22.09 7.58 24.81
CA GLU A 342 21.61 8.84 25.39
C GLU A 342 22.41 10.05 24.89
N LYS A 343 23.74 9.94 24.85
CA LYS A 343 24.61 11.01 24.33
C LYS A 343 24.40 11.29 22.83
N LYS A 344 23.94 10.31 22.05
CA LYS A 344 23.68 10.49 20.61
C LYS A 344 22.37 11.20 20.32
N ILE A 345 21.35 11.08 21.19
CA ILE A 345 20.01 11.64 20.94
C ILE A 345 20.04 13.16 20.65
N PRO A 346 20.67 14.02 21.49
CA PRO A 346 20.72 15.46 21.22
C PRO A 346 21.38 15.79 19.87
N ARG A 347 22.47 15.09 19.54
CA ARG A 347 23.20 15.29 18.27
C ARG A 347 22.38 14.90 17.06
N LEU A 348 21.60 13.82 17.15
CA LEU A 348 20.69 13.41 16.08
C LEU A 348 19.50 14.38 15.93
N LYS A 349 18.98 14.93 17.04
CA LYS A 349 17.96 15.99 16.99
C LYS A 349 18.51 17.25 16.31
N LEU A 350 19.71 17.69 16.65
CA LEU A 350 20.38 18.81 16.00
C LEU A 350 20.64 18.55 14.51
N LEU A 351 21.07 17.33 14.16
CA LEU A 351 21.20 16.93 12.75
C LEU A 351 19.86 17.06 12.01
N ASN A 352 18.74 16.67 12.64
CA ASN A 352 17.41 16.80 12.03
C ASN A 352 17.06 18.26 11.73
N GLU A 353 17.33 19.17 12.68
CA GLU A 353 17.13 20.61 12.47
C GLU A 353 17.96 21.15 11.30
N ILE A 354 19.20 20.67 11.15
CA ILE A 354 20.08 21.04 10.03
C ILE A 354 19.54 20.52 8.71
N LEU A 355 19.09 19.27 8.65
CA LEU A 355 18.48 18.72 7.44
C LEU A 355 17.22 19.50 7.04
N ILE A 356 16.42 19.96 8.02
CA ILE A 356 15.29 20.85 7.80
C ILE A 356 15.73 22.21 7.23
N ALA A 357 16.77 22.81 7.81
CA ALA A 357 17.34 24.05 7.32
C ALA A 357 17.89 23.89 5.88
N GLU A 358 18.53 22.76 5.57
CA GLU A 358 19.02 22.44 4.23
C GLU A 358 17.90 22.28 3.21
N LYS A 359 16.82 21.56 3.53
CA LYS A 359 15.66 21.49 2.64
C LYS A 359 15.10 22.89 2.38
N ASN A 360 14.98 23.70 3.44
CA ASN A 360 14.50 25.08 3.30
C ASN A 360 15.43 25.90 2.39
N PHE A 361 16.75 25.75 2.54
CA PHE A 361 17.72 26.37 1.66
C PHE A 361 17.55 25.92 0.21
N TRP A 362 17.48 24.60 -0.05
CA TRP A 362 17.26 24.06 -1.40
C TRP A 362 15.96 24.53 -2.02
N GLN A 363 14.89 24.63 -1.22
CA GLN A 363 13.63 25.21 -1.67
C GLN A 363 13.79 26.69 -2.03
N CYS A 364 14.55 27.47 -1.27
CA CYS A 364 14.84 28.87 -1.61
C CYS A 364 15.60 28.98 -2.92
N ILE A 365 16.60 28.12 -3.13
CA ILE A 365 17.37 28.08 -4.38
C ILE A 365 16.47 27.69 -5.55
N SER A 366 15.64 26.65 -5.39
CA SER A 366 14.66 26.23 -6.39
C SER A 366 13.68 27.35 -6.73
N ASP A 367 13.22 28.08 -5.71
CA ASP A 367 12.38 29.26 -5.89
C ASP A 367 13.14 30.34 -6.69
N CYS A 368 14.38 30.71 -6.31
CA CYS A 368 15.19 31.68 -7.05
C CYS A 368 15.45 31.27 -8.50
N ASP A 369 15.81 30.00 -8.74
CA ASP A 369 16.00 29.43 -10.07
C ASP A 369 14.69 29.53 -10.88
N ARG A 370 13.53 29.26 -10.26
CA ARG A 370 12.20 29.42 -10.87
C ARG A 370 11.88 30.87 -11.25
N PHE A 371 12.36 31.86 -10.49
CA PHE A 371 12.18 33.29 -10.77
C PHE A 371 13.27 33.87 -11.69
N ASN A 372 14.23 33.05 -12.17
CA ASN A 372 15.47 33.50 -12.83
C ASN A 372 16.24 34.58 -12.04
N PHE A 373 16.12 34.56 -10.71
CA PHE A 373 16.72 35.52 -9.82
C PHE A 373 18.15 35.09 -9.47
N ASN A 374 19.12 35.59 -10.23
CA ASN A 374 20.54 35.24 -10.10
C ASN A 374 21.43 36.47 -9.86
N PRO A 375 21.22 37.26 -8.79
CA PRO A 375 22.18 38.30 -8.44
C PRO A 375 23.53 37.65 -8.09
N SER A 376 24.63 38.37 -8.34
CA SER A 376 25.98 37.89 -8.04
C SER A 376 26.14 37.46 -6.58
N GLU A 377 25.50 38.16 -5.64
CA GLU A 377 25.45 37.81 -4.22
C GLU A 377 24.86 36.40 -3.99
N LEU A 378 23.79 36.03 -4.70
CA LEU A 378 23.14 34.72 -4.54
C LEU A 378 23.98 33.59 -5.15
N ILE A 379 24.67 33.85 -6.26
CA ILE A 379 25.62 32.88 -6.84
C ILE A 379 26.73 32.57 -5.83
N THR A 380 27.27 33.60 -5.18
CA THR A 380 28.27 33.45 -4.12
C THR A 380 27.72 32.67 -2.93
N ILE A 381 26.55 33.07 -2.37
CA ILE A 381 25.92 32.36 -1.24
C ILE A 381 25.63 30.89 -1.59
N LYS A 382 25.09 30.63 -2.79
CA LYS A 382 24.81 29.27 -3.28
C LYS A 382 26.10 28.44 -3.34
N GLY A 383 27.17 28.99 -3.91
CA GLY A 383 28.48 28.32 -4.01
C GLY A 383 29.15 28.04 -2.67
N GLU A 384 29.13 29.03 -1.76
CA GLU A 384 29.68 28.90 -0.40
C GLU A 384 28.93 27.84 0.41
N LEU A 385 27.59 27.87 0.39
CA LEU A 385 26.79 26.88 1.11
C LEU A 385 26.85 25.48 0.49
N LEU A 386 26.91 25.36 -0.84
CA LEU A 386 27.18 24.08 -1.50
C LEU A 386 28.50 23.48 -1.03
N THR A 387 29.54 24.30 -0.95
CA THR A 387 30.87 23.88 -0.47
C THR A 387 30.81 23.49 1.00
N LEU A 388 30.12 24.26 1.83
CA LEU A 388 29.90 23.94 3.24
C LEU A 388 29.18 22.60 3.43
N ILE A 389 28.03 22.42 2.78
CA ILE A 389 27.23 21.18 2.83
C ILE A 389 28.08 19.99 2.37
N LYS A 390 28.75 20.11 1.22
CA LYS A 390 29.61 19.05 0.68
C LYS A 390 30.75 18.69 1.62
N SER A 391 31.47 19.68 2.15
CA SER A 391 32.59 19.45 3.07
C SER A 391 32.14 18.84 4.40
N SER A 392 30.93 19.19 4.85
CA SER A 392 30.36 18.67 6.10
C SER A 392 30.03 17.19 6.02
N TYR A 393 29.73 16.65 4.84
CA TYR A 393 29.42 15.23 4.64
C TYR A 393 30.58 14.43 4.01
N ALA A 394 31.77 15.03 3.92
CA ALA A 394 32.94 14.40 3.29
C ALA A 394 33.63 13.37 4.20
N ASP A 395 33.41 13.43 5.52
CA ASP A 395 33.99 12.50 6.49
C ASP A 395 32.93 12.01 7.50
N ASN A 396 33.27 10.97 8.26
CA ASN A 396 32.39 10.40 9.29
C ASN A 396 32.30 11.28 10.57
N SER A 397 32.94 12.45 10.60
CA SER A 397 32.94 13.37 11.76
C SER A 397 31.84 14.42 11.70
N PHE A 398 30.91 14.30 10.74
CA PHE A 398 29.83 15.26 10.50
C PHE A 398 28.86 15.43 11.67
N LEU A 399 28.90 14.55 12.68
CA LEU A 399 28.12 14.64 13.92
C LEU A 399 28.78 15.44 15.05
N SER A 400 29.92 16.10 14.80
CA SER A 400 30.52 17.01 15.77
C SER A 400 29.57 18.18 16.05
N GLU A 401 29.17 18.35 17.30
CA GLU A 401 28.21 19.36 17.75
C GLU A 401 28.62 20.79 17.36
N GLU A 402 29.88 21.14 17.57
CA GLU A 402 30.45 22.43 17.15
C GLU A 402 30.33 22.66 15.62
N LYS A 403 30.57 21.60 14.81
CA LYS A 403 30.40 21.69 13.35
C LYS A 403 28.92 21.83 12.96
N LEU A 404 28.02 21.14 13.68
CA LEU A 404 26.58 21.15 13.43
C LEU A 404 25.98 22.53 13.72
N ASP A 405 26.28 23.14 14.87
CA ASP A 405 25.75 24.46 15.25
C ASP A 405 26.19 25.57 14.29
N VAL A 406 27.48 25.60 13.95
CA VAL A 406 28.02 26.57 12.97
C VAL A 406 27.33 26.40 11.61
N LYS A 407 27.07 25.16 11.20
CA LYS A 407 26.38 24.85 9.95
C LYS A 407 24.92 25.31 9.98
N LEU A 408 24.19 25.00 11.04
CA LEU A 408 22.79 25.41 11.22
C LEU A 408 22.65 26.94 11.12
N GLY A 409 23.51 27.67 11.83
CA GLY A 409 23.53 29.13 11.83
C GLY A 409 23.77 29.70 10.43
N LYS A 410 24.79 29.20 9.72
CA LYS A 410 25.14 29.66 8.36
C LYS A 410 24.03 29.38 7.35
N ILE A 411 23.44 28.18 7.35
CA ILE A 411 22.38 27.80 6.40
C ILE A 411 21.10 28.58 6.67
N SER A 412 20.75 28.76 7.94
CA SER A 412 19.54 29.49 8.34
C SER A 412 19.63 30.97 7.98
N GLU A 413 20.77 31.60 8.27
CA GLU A 413 20.99 33.02 7.95
C GLU A 413 21.03 33.26 6.45
N ALA A 414 21.74 32.44 5.69
CA ALA A 414 21.76 32.53 4.23
C ALA A 414 20.37 32.30 3.62
N SER A 415 19.60 31.32 4.11
CA SER A 415 18.21 31.11 3.65
C SER A 415 17.34 32.32 3.92
N LYS A 416 17.50 32.95 5.09
CA LYS A 416 16.79 34.18 5.45
C LYS A 416 17.18 35.35 4.53
N GLN A 417 18.48 35.51 4.24
CA GLN A 417 18.98 36.51 3.31
C GLN A 417 18.45 36.29 1.89
N ILE A 418 18.50 35.05 1.38
CA ILE A 418 17.95 34.71 0.06
C ILE A 418 16.45 35.01 0.01
N LYS A 419 15.68 34.61 1.02
CA LYS A 419 14.25 34.92 1.08
C LYS A 419 13.98 36.43 1.11
N ALA A 420 14.76 37.19 1.87
CA ALA A 420 14.63 38.65 1.94
C ALA A 420 14.95 39.30 0.58
N ARG A 421 16.06 38.90 -0.05
CA ARG A 421 16.46 39.38 -1.38
C ARG A 421 15.46 39.01 -2.47
N LEU A 422 14.94 37.78 -2.43
CA LEU A 422 13.90 37.35 -3.35
C LEU A 422 12.61 38.14 -3.10
N ALA A 423 12.27 38.46 -1.85
CA ALA A 423 11.11 39.30 -1.54
C ALA A 423 11.31 40.77 -1.99
N GLU A 424 12.51 41.31 -1.89
CA GLU A 424 12.89 42.63 -2.44
C GLU A 424 12.78 42.64 -3.97
N PHE A 425 13.24 41.57 -4.64
CA PHE A 425 13.15 41.42 -6.08
C PHE A 425 11.71 41.23 -6.59
N LEU A 426 10.90 40.48 -5.84
CA LEU A 426 9.49 40.24 -6.14
C LEU A 426 8.64 41.44 -5.72
N ASP A 427 8.93 42.58 -6.32
CA ASP A 427 8.29 43.84 -6.08
C ASP A 427 7.21 44.16 -7.13
N ARG A 428 6.72 45.39 -7.07
CA ARG A 428 5.73 45.89 -8.03
C ARG A 428 6.30 45.92 -9.45
N ASP A 429 7.55 46.28 -9.62
CA ASP A 429 8.17 46.40 -10.95
C ASP A 429 8.32 45.03 -11.59
N TYR A 430 8.61 43.98 -10.80
CA TYR A 430 8.57 42.61 -11.29
C TYR A 430 7.19 42.23 -11.83
N ILE A 431 6.12 42.50 -11.09
CA ILE A 431 4.73 42.25 -11.54
C ILE A 431 4.47 42.98 -12.86
N LEU A 432 4.79 44.27 -12.93
CA LEU A 432 4.57 45.12 -14.11
C LEU A 432 5.34 44.63 -15.35
N ASN A 433 6.55 44.09 -15.13
CA ASN A 433 7.41 43.62 -16.20
C ASN A 433 7.22 42.13 -16.53
N SER A 434 6.56 41.34 -15.68
CA SER A 434 6.38 39.90 -15.88
C SER A 434 5.70 39.55 -17.21
N GLY A 435 4.67 40.32 -17.60
CA GLY A 435 4.01 40.20 -18.89
C GLY A 435 4.90 40.59 -20.08
N LEU A 436 5.73 41.62 -19.92
CA LEU A 436 6.72 42.00 -20.93
C LEU A 436 7.79 40.92 -21.12
N GLN A 437 8.29 40.36 -20.01
CA GLN A 437 9.25 39.26 -20.02
C GLN A 437 8.67 38.02 -20.71
N LEU A 438 7.40 37.67 -20.43
CA LEU A 438 6.70 36.60 -21.13
C LEU A 438 6.70 36.81 -22.64
N LEU A 439 6.26 38.00 -23.09
CA LEU A 439 6.12 38.31 -24.51
C LEU A 439 7.48 38.41 -25.23
N ALA A 440 8.56 38.70 -24.50
CA ALA A 440 9.92 38.73 -25.03
C ALA A 440 10.59 37.34 -25.06
N HIS A 441 10.09 36.37 -24.27
CA HIS A 441 10.68 35.04 -24.19
C HIS A 441 10.66 34.33 -25.56
N THR A 442 11.81 33.85 -26.04
CA THR A 442 11.98 33.34 -27.41
C THR A 442 10.99 32.23 -27.77
N LYS A 443 10.77 31.27 -26.86
CA LYS A 443 9.80 30.19 -27.09
C LYS A 443 8.35 30.66 -27.17
N PHE A 444 8.02 31.80 -26.54
CA PHE A 444 6.66 32.33 -26.54
C PHE A 444 6.45 33.33 -27.69
N SER A 445 7.43 34.18 -27.94
CA SER A 445 7.37 35.23 -28.98
C SER A 445 7.31 34.68 -30.40
N GLN A 446 7.87 33.49 -30.65
CA GLN A 446 7.74 32.78 -31.93
C GLN A 446 6.28 32.44 -32.29
N ALA A 447 5.39 32.32 -31.30
CA ALA A 447 3.98 31.99 -31.51
C ALA A 447 3.10 33.22 -31.82
N LYS A 448 3.70 34.41 -31.93
CA LYS A 448 2.98 35.68 -32.15
C LYS A 448 2.12 35.63 -33.41
N GLY A 449 0.81 35.88 -33.23
CA GLY A 449 -0.18 35.88 -34.30
C GLY A 449 -0.62 34.49 -34.79
N GLN A 450 -0.14 33.41 -34.15
CA GLN A 450 -0.38 32.02 -34.60
C GLN A 450 -0.99 31.10 -33.52
N SER A 451 -1.09 31.58 -32.27
CA SER A 451 -1.55 30.79 -31.12
C SER A 451 -2.50 31.58 -30.22
N PHE A 452 -3.62 30.98 -29.82
CA PHE A 452 -4.51 31.57 -28.81
C PHE A 452 -3.83 31.69 -27.44
N ILE A 453 -2.87 30.82 -27.13
CA ILE A 453 -2.10 30.90 -25.87
C ILE A 453 -1.26 32.17 -25.85
N TYR A 454 -0.70 32.59 -27.00
CA TYR A 454 -0.01 33.88 -27.12
C TYR A 454 -0.95 35.05 -26.80
N CYS A 455 -2.17 35.05 -27.34
CA CYS A 455 -3.19 36.06 -27.02
C CYS A 455 -3.55 36.08 -25.52
N MET A 456 -3.61 34.92 -24.87
CA MET A 456 -3.79 34.83 -23.42
C MET A 456 -2.62 35.48 -22.66
N GLY A 457 -1.39 35.32 -23.15
CA GLY A 457 -0.20 36.03 -22.64
C GLY A 457 -0.25 37.55 -22.83
N GLU A 458 -0.83 38.03 -23.94
CA GLU A 458 -1.05 39.46 -24.14
C GLU A 458 -2.05 40.02 -23.12
N TRP A 459 -3.15 39.33 -22.86
CA TRP A 459 -4.12 39.76 -21.84
C TRP A 459 -3.54 39.70 -20.41
N PHE A 460 -2.73 38.69 -20.10
CA PHE A 460 -1.93 38.68 -18.87
C PHE A 460 -1.04 39.92 -18.77
N ASN A 461 -0.33 40.30 -19.84
CA ASN A 461 0.49 41.52 -19.85
C ASN A 461 -0.33 42.80 -19.67
N VAL A 462 -1.53 42.90 -20.27
CA VAL A 462 -2.41 44.05 -20.06
C VAL A 462 -2.89 44.11 -18.60
N TRP A 463 -3.30 42.98 -18.02
CA TRP A 463 -3.69 42.90 -16.61
C TRP A 463 -2.53 43.30 -15.69
N ALA A 464 -1.35 42.71 -15.90
CA ALA A 464 -0.16 42.97 -15.11
C ALA A 464 0.23 44.46 -15.11
N ARG A 465 0.04 45.17 -16.23
CA ARG A 465 0.27 46.63 -16.29
C ARG A 465 -0.80 47.43 -15.55
N ARG A 466 -2.06 47.01 -15.59
CA ARG A 466 -3.19 47.73 -14.98
C ARG A 466 -3.25 47.60 -13.45
N ILE A 467 -2.64 46.55 -12.91
CA ILE A 467 -2.50 46.36 -11.46
C ILE A 467 -1.66 47.47 -10.81
N SER A 468 -0.93 48.27 -11.60
CA SER A 468 -0.22 49.47 -11.16
C SER A 468 -1.12 50.53 -10.55
N GLY A 469 -2.44 50.47 -10.69
CA GLY A 469 -3.37 51.42 -10.07
C GLY A 469 -3.73 51.10 -8.62
N ILE A 470 -3.40 49.92 -8.11
CA ILE A 470 -3.86 49.43 -6.81
C ILE A 470 -2.73 49.54 -5.77
N SER A 471 -3.06 50.00 -4.56
CA SER A 471 -2.14 49.99 -3.43
C SER A 471 -2.15 48.62 -2.75
N PHE A 472 -0.96 48.05 -2.51
CA PHE A 472 -0.81 46.71 -1.97
C PHE A 472 0.03 46.71 -0.70
N SER A 473 -0.30 45.81 0.22
CA SER A 473 0.64 45.46 1.29
C SER A 473 1.81 44.66 0.69
N PRO A 474 3.00 44.67 1.33
CA PRO A 474 4.15 43.88 0.88
C PRO A 474 3.86 42.38 0.73
N GLN A 475 3.02 41.83 1.62
CA GLN A 475 2.61 40.42 1.56
C GLN A 475 1.76 40.12 0.32
N VAL A 476 0.82 41.03 -0.02
CA VAL A 476 0.00 40.90 -1.22
C VAL A 476 0.82 41.06 -2.49
N LEU A 477 1.76 42.02 -2.52
CA LEU A 477 2.72 42.16 -3.65
C LEU A 477 3.49 40.87 -3.88
N HIS A 478 4.09 40.32 -2.82
CA HIS A 478 4.86 39.09 -2.91
C HIS A 478 4.02 37.91 -3.43
N GLN A 479 2.79 37.76 -2.94
CA GLN A 479 1.87 36.72 -3.41
C GLN A 479 1.48 36.92 -4.87
N GLN A 480 1.22 38.17 -5.29
CA GLN A 480 0.90 38.48 -6.68
C GLN A 480 2.08 38.27 -7.61
N ALA A 481 3.30 38.60 -7.20
CA ALA A 481 4.52 38.32 -7.97
C ALA A 481 4.71 36.81 -8.17
N LYS A 482 4.45 35.99 -7.13
CA LYS A 482 4.43 34.52 -7.25
C LYS A 482 3.38 34.02 -8.25
N CYS A 483 2.16 34.57 -8.19
CA CYS A 483 1.11 34.25 -9.15
C CYS A 483 1.50 34.63 -10.59
N CYS A 484 2.06 35.83 -10.79
CA CYS A 484 2.51 36.29 -12.09
C CYS A 484 3.58 35.37 -12.69
N GLU A 485 4.51 34.88 -11.88
CA GLU A 485 5.53 33.96 -12.37
C GLU A 485 4.98 32.57 -12.69
N GLN A 486 4.07 32.07 -11.87
CA GLN A 486 3.38 30.82 -12.18
C GLN A 486 2.62 30.94 -13.50
N ILE A 487 1.90 32.03 -13.73
CA ILE A 487 1.22 32.31 -15.00
C ILE A 487 2.23 32.35 -16.14
N LYS A 488 3.33 33.10 -16.00
CA LYS A 488 4.39 33.22 -17.01
C LYS A 488 4.96 31.85 -17.40
N ASN A 489 5.42 31.07 -16.42
CA ASN A 489 6.04 29.78 -16.66
C ASN A 489 5.05 28.76 -17.22
N ASN A 490 3.82 28.74 -16.71
CA ASN A 490 2.77 27.88 -17.24
C ASN A 490 2.39 28.25 -18.67
N LEU A 491 2.35 29.55 -19.02
CA LEU A 491 2.07 29.98 -20.39
C LEU A 491 3.17 29.57 -21.36
N ILE A 492 4.44 29.69 -20.97
CA ILE A 492 5.58 29.19 -21.75
C ILE A 492 5.47 27.68 -21.94
N LEU A 493 5.29 26.92 -20.86
CA LEU A 493 5.17 25.47 -20.91
C LEU A 493 3.95 25.01 -21.71
N LEU A 494 2.82 25.67 -21.54
CA LEU A 494 1.59 25.39 -22.28
C LEU A 494 1.77 25.62 -23.77
N GLN A 495 2.48 26.69 -24.15
CA GLN A 495 2.84 26.96 -25.54
C GLN A 495 3.77 25.86 -26.09
N GLU A 496 4.81 25.45 -25.35
CA GLU A 496 5.70 24.35 -25.73
C GLU A 496 4.95 23.03 -25.93
N PHE A 497 4.06 22.70 -25.00
CA PHE A 497 3.21 21.53 -25.09
C PHE A 497 2.27 21.61 -26.29
N TYR A 498 1.64 22.76 -26.50
CA TYR A 498 0.76 22.99 -27.63
C TYR A 498 1.47 22.83 -28.97
N ASP A 499 2.67 23.42 -29.13
CA ASP A 499 3.46 23.31 -30.35
C ASP A 499 3.94 21.87 -30.59
N THR A 500 4.35 21.19 -29.53
CA THR A 500 4.75 19.77 -29.59
C THR A 500 3.58 18.89 -30.01
N TYR A 501 2.40 19.15 -29.46
CA TYR A 501 1.21 18.36 -29.74
C TYR A 501 0.65 18.64 -31.14
N LYS A 502 0.49 19.91 -31.51
CA LYS A 502 -0.05 20.36 -32.80
C LYS A 502 0.81 19.92 -33.99
N ASN A 503 2.13 19.87 -33.82
CA ASN A 503 3.07 19.40 -34.84
C ASN A 503 3.42 17.90 -34.73
N GLY A 504 2.78 17.18 -33.81
CA GLY A 504 2.99 15.75 -33.60
C GLY A 504 2.34 14.88 -34.68
N GLN A 505 2.81 13.63 -34.80
CA GLN A 505 2.31 12.67 -35.81
C GLN A 505 0.86 12.20 -35.57
N PHE A 506 0.33 12.33 -34.35
CA PHE A 506 -1.00 11.84 -33.97
C PHE A 506 -1.79 12.91 -33.21
N VAL A 507 -2.39 13.85 -33.94
CA VAL A 507 -3.19 14.95 -33.37
C VAL A 507 -4.66 14.55 -33.27
N ASN A 508 -5.20 14.45 -32.06
CA ASN A 508 -6.65 14.36 -31.86
C ASN A 508 -7.29 15.75 -32.02
N LYS A 509 -7.94 15.97 -33.17
CA LYS A 509 -8.61 17.25 -33.50
C LYS A 509 -9.74 17.62 -32.54
N ASN A 510 -10.48 16.64 -32.02
CA ASN A 510 -11.59 16.92 -31.09
C ASN A 510 -11.08 17.44 -29.75
N PHE A 511 -10.01 16.82 -29.23
CA PHE A 511 -9.33 17.34 -28.04
C PHE A 511 -8.79 18.74 -28.30
N LEU A 512 -8.12 18.96 -29.43
CA LEU A 512 -7.52 20.25 -29.74
C LEU A 512 -8.57 21.37 -29.82
N ASN A 513 -9.73 21.10 -30.43
CA ASN A 513 -10.84 22.05 -30.48
C ASN A 513 -11.40 22.39 -29.10
N GLU A 514 -11.58 21.40 -28.23
CA GLU A 514 -12.06 21.65 -26.86
C GLU A 514 -11.01 22.39 -26.02
N PHE A 515 -9.73 22.04 -26.18
CA PHE A 515 -8.63 22.77 -25.55
C PHE A 515 -8.58 24.24 -26.02
N ASP A 516 -8.63 24.49 -27.33
CA ASP A 516 -8.65 25.83 -27.90
C ASP A 516 -9.85 26.64 -27.38
N LYS A 517 -11.03 26.00 -27.28
CA LYS A 517 -12.22 26.61 -26.67
C LYS A 517 -11.97 27.02 -25.22
N GLN A 518 -11.36 26.16 -24.40
CA GLN A 518 -11.02 26.50 -23.01
C GLN A 518 -10.04 27.67 -22.90
N VAL A 519 -9.07 27.78 -23.82
CA VAL A 519 -8.16 28.93 -23.88
C VAL A 519 -8.92 30.20 -24.28
N ILE A 520 -9.78 30.14 -25.30
CA ILE A 520 -10.61 31.26 -25.76
C ILE A 520 -11.58 31.73 -24.68
N ASP A 521 -12.24 30.81 -23.98
CA ASP A 521 -13.14 31.13 -22.87
C ASP A 521 -12.37 31.87 -21.76
N THR A 522 -11.16 31.42 -21.43
CA THR A 522 -10.29 32.12 -20.46
C THR A 522 -9.98 33.54 -20.91
N ILE A 523 -9.65 33.74 -22.20
CA ILE A 523 -9.38 35.05 -22.78
C ILE A 523 -10.61 35.97 -22.68
N ASN A 524 -11.78 35.45 -23.04
CA ASN A 524 -13.02 36.22 -23.04
C ASN A 524 -13.42 36.65 -21.63
N GLU A 525 -13.27 35.75 -20.64
CA GLU A 525 -13.55 36.05 -19.24
C GLU A 525 -12.56 37.10 -18.69
N VAL A 526 -11.26 36.95 -18.95
CA VAL A 526 -10.27 37.95 -18.51
C VAL A 526 -10.54 39.31 -19.16
N LYS A 527 -10.88 39.33 -20.45
CA LYS A 527 -11.20 40.55 -21.19
C LYS A 527 -12.47 41.24 -20.66
N SER A 528 -13.50 40.48 -20.28
CA SER A 528 -14.79 41.03 -19.84
C SER A 528 -14.72 41.74 -18.48
N VAL A 529 -13.74 41.38 -17.64
CA VAL A 529 -13.57 41.95 -16.30
C VAL A 529 -12.33 42.83 -16.14
N LEU A 530 -11.63 43.15 -17.24
CA LEU A 530 -10.35 43.86 -17.19
C LEU A 530 -10.46 45.32 -16.72
N GLU A 531 -11.69 45.84 -16.58
CA GLU A 531 -12.00 47.15 -15.99
C GLU A 531 -13.11 47.02 -14.94
N PRO A 532 -12.85 47.37 -13.66
CA PRO A 532 -11.61 47.91 -13.07
C PRO A 532 -10.54 46.82 -12.77
N PRO A 533 -9.25 47.20 -12.58
CA PRO A 533 -8.20 46.25 -12.24
C PRO A 533 -8.52 45.48 -10.95
N SER A 534 -8.36 44.15 -10.98
CA SER A 534 -8.69 43.25 -9.86
C SER A 534 -7.60 42.19 -9.65
N LEU A 535 -7.33 41.88 -8.38
CA LEU A 535 -6.47 40.77 -7.97
C LEU A 535 -7.04 39.40 -8.35
N ASP A 536 -8.36 39.32 -8.49
CA ASP A 536 -9.07 38.07 -8.78
C ASP A 536 -8.74 37.53 -10.18
N ILE A 537 -8.41 38.43 -11.12
CA ILE A 537 -7.97 38.07 -12.48
C ILE A 537 -6.63 37.32 -12.44
N GLY A 538 -5.69 37.76 -11.59
CA GLY A 538 -4.39 37.08 -11.42
C GLY A 538 -4.53 35.69 -10.83
N ARG A 539 -5.36 35.55 -9.79
CA ARG A 539 -5.72 34.24 -9.23
C ARG A 539 -6.34 33.35 -10.30
N TYR A 540 -7.35 33.85 -11.02
CA TYR A 540 -8.05 33.12 -12.07
C TYR A 540 -7.11 32.64 -13.17
N LEU A 541 -6.24 33.51 -13.69
CA LEU A 541 -5.22 33.14 -14.68
C LEU A 541 -4.25 32.08 -14.17
N SER A 542 -3.81 32.18 -12.92
CA SER A 542 -2.89 31.19 -12.33
C SER A 542 -3.53 29.80 -12.23
N GLU A 543 -4.77 29.72 -11.74
CA GLU A 543 -5.51 28.46 -11.62
C GLU A 543 -5.83 27.87 -13.00
N ARG A 544 -6.33 28.69 -13.93
CA ARG A 544 -6.66 28.26 -15.31
C ARG A 544 -5.43 27.75 -16.05
N THR A 545 -4.33 28.49 -16.03
CA THR A 545 -3.09 28.07 -16.72
C THR A 545 -2.52 26.78 -16.13
N THR A 546 -2.59 26.59 -14.81
CA THR A 546 -2.14 25.34 -14.16
C THR A 546 -2.96 24.14 -14.63
N GLN A 547 -4.29 24.26 -14.67
CA GLN A 547 -5.15 23.18 -15.13
C GLN A 547 -5.03 22.93 -16.64
N LEU A 548 -4.85 23.97 -17.46
CA LEU A 548 -4.58 23.82 -18.89
C LEU A 548 -3.27 23.08 -19.17
N VAL A 549 -2.21 23.36 -18.39
CA VAL A 549 -0.95 22.61 -18.46
C VAL A 549 -1.15 21.14 -18.08
N ALA A 550 -1.88 20.86 -16.99
CA ALA A 550 -2.17 19.48 -16.59
C ALA A 550 -3.01 18.72 -17.64
N LEU A 551 -4.01 19.38 -18.21
CA LEU A 551 -4.86 18.84 -19.28
C LEU A 551 -4.03 18.48 -20.52
N MET A 552 -3.21 19.41 -21.02
CA MET A 552 -2.37 19.18 -22.19
C MET A 552 -1.25 18.16 -21.91
N GLY A 553 -0.62 18.23 -20.73
CA GLY A 553 0.40 17.27 -20.30
C GLY A 553 -0.14 15.84 -20.22
N THR A 554 -1.37 15.68 -19.71
CA THR A 554 -2.07 14.39 -19.71
C THR A 554 -2.30 13.90 -21.14
N GLN A 555 -2.71 14.78 -22.07
CA GLN A 555 -2.90 14.39 -23.47
C GLN A 555 -1.59 14.01 -24.17
N ILE A 556 -0.49 14.71 -23.93
CA ILE A 556 0.81 14.42 -24.56
C ILE A 556 1.39 13.09 -24.10
N THR A 557 1.15 12.72 -22.84
CA THR A 557 1.65 11.47 -22.24
C THR A 557 0.85 10.22 -22.64
N GLN A 558 -0.30 10.36 -23.33
CA GLN A 558 -1.18 9.28 -23.81
C GLN A 558 -0.62 8.36 -24.91
N ARG A 559 0.70 8.29 -25.15
CA ARG A 559 1.31 7.43 -26.18
C ARG A 559 1.05 5.91 -26.00
N GLY A 560 0.26 5.48 -24.99
CA GLY A 560 -0.04 4.08 -24.67
C GLY A 560 -1.52 3.67 -24.59
N GLY A 561 -2.46 4.41 -25.20
CA GLY A 561 -3.78 3.88 -25.64
C GLY A 561 -4.76 3.29 -24.61
N THR A 562 -4.45 3.25 -23.32
CA THR A 562 -5.30 2.56 -22.33
C THR A 562 -5.38 3.38 -21.04
N PHE A 563 -6.59 3.84 -20.70
CA PHE A 563 -6.98 4.53 -19.44
C PHE A 563 -6.59 6.01 -19.23
N TYR A 564 -7.11 6.96 -20.02
CA TYR A 564 -6.96 8.41 -19.68
C TYR A 564 -8.17 9.33 -19.95
N ILE A 565 -9.34 8.80 -20.32
CA ILE A 565 -10.56 9.63 -20.47
C ILE A 565 -10.95 10.28 -19.13
N ALA A 566 -10.93 9.51 -18.03
CA ALA A 566 -11.33 10.02 -16.71
C ALA A 566 -10.43 11.18 -16.19
N PRO A 567 -9.09 11.13 -16.30
CA PRO A 567 -8.22 12.27 -16.00
C PRO A 567 -8.51 13.53 -16.84
N ILE A 568 -8.78 13.39 -18.14
CA ILE A 568 -9.12 14.54 -19.01
C ILE A 568 -10.43 15.17 -18.61
N THR A 569 -11.48 14.36 -18.43
CA THR A 569 -12.78 14.83 -17.96
C THR A 569 -12.65 15.54 -16.62
N ARG A 570 -11.88 14.98 -15.68
CA ARG A 570 -11.61 15.61 -14.39
C ARG A 570 -10.94 16.97 -14.52
N HIS A 571 -9.93 17.12 -15.38
CA HIS A 571 -9.29 18.41 -15.59
C HIS A 571 -10.21 19.43 -16.26
N LEU A 572 -11.08 19.01 -17.18
CA LEU A 572 -12.12 19.86 -17.77
C LEU A 572 -13.16 20.29 -16.72
N ASP A 573 -13.60 19.39 -15.86
CA ASP A 573 -14.51 19.71 -14.75
C ASP A 573 -13.87 20.68 -13.76
N CYS A 574 -12.60 20.46 -13.41
CA CYS A 574 -11.83 21.39 -12.59
C CYS A 574 -11.74 22.77 -13.26
N LEU A 575 -11.43 22.82 -14.56
CA LEU A 575 -11.38 24.06 -15.34
C LEU A 575 -12.71 24.83 -15.27
N ASN A 576 -13.83 24.13 -15.39
CA ASN A 576 -15.18 24.70 -15.34
C ASN A 576 -15.61 25.14 -13.93
N SER A 577 -15.04 24.51 -12.88
CA SER A 577 -15.31 24.82 -11.47
C SER A 577 -14.52 26.02 -10.93
N ILE A 578 -13.45 26.44 -11.62
CA ILE A 578 -12.65 27.60 -11.20
C ILE A 578 -13.54 28.84 -11.15
N ARG A 579 -13.63 29.46 -9.97
CA ARG A 579 -14.43 30.67 -9.75
C ARG A 579 -13.99 31.77 -10.73
N LYS A 580 -14.93 32.25 -11.52
CA LYS A 580 -14.73 33.36 -12.47
C LYS A 580 -14.56 34.68 -11.71
N PRO A 581 -13.76 35.61 -12.24
CA PRO A 581 -13.63 36.93 -11.65
C PRO A 581 -14.95 37.71 -11.72
N GLU A 582 -15.29 38.43 -10.67
CA GLU A 582 -16.54 39.21 -10.61
C GLU A 582 -16.42 40.53 -11.39
N SER A 583 -17.37 40.80 -12.29
CA SER A 583 -17.47 42.10 -12.94
C SER A 583 -18.00 43.14 -11.94
N ALA A 584 -17.30 44.27 -11.77
CA ALA A 584 -17.75 45.36 -10.88
C ALA A 584 -19.11 46.00 -11.29
N VAL A 585 -19.69 45.60 -12.43
CA VAL A 585 -20.95 46.13 -12.99
C VAL A 585 -22.20 45.62 -12.25
N SER A 586 -22.11 44.58 -11.40
CA SER A 586 -23.27 44.04 -10.67
C SER A 586 -23.59 44.74 -9.34
N VAL A 587 -22.77 45.68 -8.85
CA VAL A 587 -23.02 46.41 -7.59
C VAL A 587 -23.96 47.62 -7.77
N TYR A 588 -24.28 48.02 -9.01
CA TYR A 588 -25.25 49.07 -9.30
C TYR A 588 -26.49 48.53 -10.03
N ARG A 589 -27.24 47.64 -9.39
CA ARG A 589 -28.65 47.41 -9.75
C ARG A 589 -29.56 47.43 -8.52
N VAL A 590 -30.26 48.57 -8.46
CA VAL A 590 -31.52 48.90 -7.79
C VAL A 590 -31.42 49.38 -6.34
N LYS A 591 -31.92 50.62 -6.19
CA LYS A 591 -32.20 51.38 -4.97
C LYS A 591 -33.18 50.68 -4.04
#